data_AF-A0A962NQT2-F1
#
_entry.id   AF-A0A962NQT2-F1
#
_cell.length_a   1.000
_cell.length_b   1.000
_cell.length_c   1.000
_cell.angle_alpha   90.00
_cell.angle_beta   90.00
_cell.angle_gamma   90.00
#
_symmetry.space_group_name_H-M   'P 1'
#
loop_
_entity.id
_entity.type
_entity.pdbx_description
1 polymer ?
#
loop_
_entity_poly.entity_id
_entity_poly.type
_entity_poly.pdbx_seq_one_letter_code
_entity_poly.pdbx_strand_id
1 'polypeptide(L)'
;LLKEARRILKDQKLSGSTLAKCNQHAFVTTALMRGLAVAREEGGVLAPAQFAWLRGHDRTLWYPLNNLGRQSFHMEALGAMAHYKAEKMTQRPIPVPKVNFAVQTITEYMQSTRARPLPQLDYSGSKRGGVKKAI
;
A
#
# COMPACT_ATOMS: atom_id res chain seq x y z
N LEU A 1 23.07 -0.87 14.76
CA LEU A 1 21.69 -0.65 14.28
C LEU A 1 20.62 -0.95 15.34
N LEU A 2 20.36 -2.21 15.74
CA LEU A 2 19.26 -2.51 16.68
C LEU A 2 19.37 -1.79 18.04
N LYS A 3 20.57 -1.77 18.65
CA LYS A 3 20.83 -1.07 19.92
C LYS A 3 20.51 0.43 19.83
N GLU A 4 20.88 1.04 18.71
CA GLU A 4 20.66 2.46 18.45
C GLU A 4 19.20 2.79 18.19
N ALA A 5 18.51 1.98 17.38
CA ALA A 5 17.07 2.10 17.17
C ALA A 5 16.30 2.03 18.50
N ARG A 6 16.65 1.07 19.37
CA ARG A 6 16.07 0.95 20.72
C ARG A 6 16.36 2.17 21.60
N ARG A 7 17.54 2.77 21.49
CA ARG A 7 17.89 4.00 22.22
C ARG A 7 17.01 5.16 21.77
N ILE A 8 16.85 5.36 20.45
CA ILE A 8 16.01 6.44 19.88
C ILE A 8 14.54 6.24 20.27
N LEU A 9 14.02 5.01 20.15
CA LEU A 9 12.62 4.71 20.50
C LEU A 9 12.32 4.84 22.00
N LYS A 10 13.33 4.82 22.87
CA LYS A 10 13.16 5.08 24.32
C LYS A 10 13.17 6.56 24.66
N ASP A 11 13.70 7.40 23.78
CA ASP A 11 13.72 8.83 24.00
C ASP A 11 12.36 9.43 23.61
N GLN A 12 11.59 9.84 24.62
CA GLN A 12 10.26 10.42 24.42
C GLN A 12 10.30 11.75 23.67
N LYS A 13 11.39 12.52 23.77
CA LYS A 13 11.51 13.80 23.05
C LYS A 13 11.68 13.58 21.55
N LEU A 14 12.34 12.50 21.15
CA LEU A 14 12.56 12.16 19.75
C LEU A 14 11.40 11.35 19.15
N SER A 15 10.88 10.38 19.89
CA SER A 15 9.94 9.38 19.35
C SER A 15 8.48 9.63 19.73
N GLY A 16 8.20 10.43 20.77
CA GLY A 16 6.86 10.55 21.36
C GLY A 16 5.78 11.01 20.38
N SER A 17 6.04 12.05 19.58
CA SER A 17 5.10 12.56 18.58
C SER A 17 4.82 11.53 17.48
N THR A 18 5.87 10.90 16.96
CA THR A 18 5.77 9.86 15.93
C THR A 18 5.02 8.64 16.45
N LEU A 19 5.35 8.14 17.63
CA LEU A 19 4.68 7.00 18.25
C LEU A 19 3.20 7.28 18.54
N ALA A 20 2.86 8.49 18.99
CA ALA A 20 1.48 8.89 19.18
C ALA A 20 0.66 8.81 17.88
N LYS A 21 1.25 9.18 16.73
CA LYS A 21 0.61 9.01 15.42
C LYS A 21 0.56 7.54 14.99
N CYS A 22 1.63 6.77 15.20
CA CYS A 22 1.65 5.34 14.91
C CYS A 22 0.56 4.57 15.69
N ASN A 23 0.28 4.97 16.93
CA ASN A 23 -0.77 4.38 17.77
C ASN A 23 -2.20 4.64 17.25
N GLN A 24 -2.37 5.49 16.24
CA GLN A 24 -3.66 5.70 15.54
C GLN A 24 -3.93 4.62 14.49
N HIS A 25 -3.10 3.58 14.42
CA HIS A 25 -3.17 2.52 13.43
C HIS A 25 -3.18 1.14 14.10
N ALA A 26 -4.04 0.24 13.64
CA ALA A 26 -4.25 -1.08 14.22
C ALA A 26 -3.25 -2.13 13.73
N PHE A 27 -2.62 -1.92 12.57
CA PHE A 27 -1.70 -2.88 11.96
C PHE A 27 -0.27 -2.34 11.93
N VAL A 28 0.71 -3.23 12.11
CA VAL A 28 2.15 -2.87 12.10
C VAL A 28 2.53 -2.15 10.80
N THR A 29 2.06 -2.65 9.65
CA THR A 29 2.31 -2.05 8.34
C THR A 29 1.79 -0.61 8.26
N THR A 30 0.55 -0.37 8.70
CA THR A 30 -0.06 0.97 8.63
C THR A 30 0.52 1.93 9.66
N ALA A 31 0.91 1.43 10.84
CA ALA A 31 1.66 2.19 11.83
C ALA A 31 3.04 2.61 11.30
N LEU A 32 3.79 1.70 10.66
CA LEU A 32 5.09 2.03 10.07
C LEU A 32 4.95 3.00 8.89
N MET A 33 3.90 2.86 8.07
CA MET A 33 3.57 3.85 7.04
C MET A 33 3.29 5.23 7.64
N ARG A 34 2.59 5.30 8.77
CA ARG A 34 2.35 6.55 9.48
C ARG A 34 3.65 7.14 10.04
N GLY A 35 4.51 6.32 10.62
CA GLY A 35 5.82 6.76 11.10
C GLY A 35 6.66 7.38 9.98
N LEU A 36 6.69 6.74 8.80
CA LEU A 36 7.34 7.29 7.61
C LEU A 36 6.69 8.60 7.14
N ALA A 37 5.35 8.69 7.16
CA ALA A 37 4.64 9.90 6.78
C ALA A 37 5.00 11.08 7.71
N VAL A 38 4.99 10.85 9.02
CA VAL A 38 5.33 11.87 10.02
C VAL A 38 6.79 12.29 9.90
N ALA A 39 7.70 11.34 9.69
CA ALA A 39 9.11 11.66 9.46
C ALA A 39 9.32 12.56 8.23
N ARG A 40 8.48 12.41 7.19
CA ARG A 40 8.50 13.30 6.01
C ARG A 40 7.82 14.65 6.25
N GLU A 41 6.76 14.67 7.04
CA GLU A 41 6.02 15.88 7.43
C GLU A 41 6.92 16.80 8.30
N GLU A 42 7.69 16.24 9.23
CA GLU A 42 8.52 16.98 10.20
C GLU A 42 9.99 17.18 9.74
N GLY A 43 10.59 16.14 9.14
CA GLY A 43 12.03 16.08 8.84
C GLY A 43 12.40 16.28 7.38
N GLY A 44 11.42 16.48 6.49
CA GLY A 44 11.64 16.68 5.07
C GLY A 44 11.82 15.39 4.26
N VAL A 45 12.89 15.30 3.45
CA VAL A 45 13.01 14.22 2.45
C VAL A 45 13.52 12.93 3.10
N LEU A 46 12.64 11.93 3.18
CA LEU A 46 13.01 10.55 3.54
C LEU A 46 12.68 9.60 2.37
N ALA A 47 13.68 9.37 1.53
CA ALA A 47 13.51 8.63 0.28
C ALA A 47 13.51 7.10 0.53
N PRO A 48 12.66 6.32 -0.17
CA PRO A 48 12.65 4.85 -0.02
C PRO A 48 13.99 4.17 -0.32
N ALA A 49 14.87 4.82 -1.09
CA ALA A 49 16.22 4.32 -1.39
C ALA A 49 17.07 4.09 -0.12
N GLN A 50 16.83 4.84 0.97
CA GLN A 50 17.56 4.69 2.24
C GLN A 50 17.29 3.35 2.94
N PHE A 51 16.20 2.67 2.58
CA PHE A 51 15.84 1.36 3.12
C PHE A 51 15.59 0.33 2.01
N ALA A 52 16.30 0.43 0.88
CA ALA A 52 16.17 -0.50 -0.25
C ALA A 52 16.46 -1.97 0.13
N TRP A 53 17.32 -2.21 1.13
CA TRP A 53 17.60 -3.53 1.70
C TRP A 53 16.33 -4.22 2.22
N LEU A 54 15.32 -3.43 2.64
CA LEU A 54 14.06 -3.95 3.15
C LEU A 54 13.32 -4.78 2.10
N ARG A 55 13.49 -4.51 0.80
CA ARG A 55 12.87 -5.31 -0.25
C ARG A 55 13.28 -6.78 -0.20
N GLY A 56 14.54 -7.06 0.15
CA GLY A 56 15.06 -8.43 0.29
C GLY A 56 14.71 -9.08 1.64
N HIS A 57 14.52 -8.28 2.69
CA HIS A 57 14.21 -8.76 4.03
C HIS A 57 12.71 -8.93 4.28
N ASP A 58 11.90 -7.93 3.92
CA ASP A 58 10.45 -7.93 4.04
C ASP A 58 9.82 -7.19 2.85
N ARG A 59 9.51 -7.97 1.83
CA ARG A 59 8.83 -7.50 0.62
C ARG A 59 7.43 -6.94 0.92
N THR A 60 6.72 -7.52 1.88
CA THR A 60 5.33 -7.16 2.20
C THR A 60 5.24 -5.79 2.87
N LEU A 61 6.28 -5.40 3.62
CA LEU A 61 6.41 -4.06 4.20
C LEU A 61 7.04 -3.05 3.23
N TRP A 62 7.97 -3.48 2.39
CA TRP A 62 8.63 -2.61 1.42
C TRP A 62 7.66 -1.88 0.49
N TYR A 63 6.73 -2.60 -0.15
CA TYR A 63 5.83 -1.98 -1.13
C TYR A 63 4.86 -0.95 -0.54
N PRO A 64 4.22 -1.18 0.62
CA PRO A 64 3.43 -0.17 1.29
C PRO A 64 4.22 1.10 1.62
N LEU A 65 5.44 0.97 2.16
CA LEU A 65 6.30 2.12 2.47
C LEU A 65 6.77 2.86 1.20
N ASN A 66 7.12 2.11 0.15
CA ASN A 66 7.54 2.68 -1.13
C ASN A 66 6.39 3.41 -1.85
N ASN A 67 5.16 2.93 -1.70
CA ASN A 67 3.96 3.53 -2.31
C ASN A 67 3.48 4.79 -1.61
N LEU A 68 3.96 5.07 -0.40
CA LEU A 68 3.57 6.25 0.36
C LEU A 68 3.96 7.53 -0.42
N GLY A 69 2.95 8.32 -0.81
CA GLY A 69 3.11 9.53 -1.63
C GLY A 69 2.84 9.34 -3.13
N ARG A 70 2.60 8.11 -3.60
CA ARG A 70 2.21 7.82 -4.98
C ARG A 70 0.69 7.87 -5.13
N GLN A 71 0.21 8.07 -6.37
CA GLN A 71 -1.22 7.98 -6.71
C GLN A 71 -1.62 6.62 -7.29
N SER A 72 -0.67 5.87 -7.82
CA SER A 72 -0.85 4.50 -8.30
C SER A 72 0.00 3.55 -7.47
N PHE A 73 -0.62 2.47 -7.00
CA PHE A 73 0.00 1.55 -6.07
C PHE A 73 0.36 0.23 -6.73
N HIS A 74 1.38 -0.43 -6.19
CA HIS A 74 1.67 -1.82 -6.51
C HIS A 74 0.57 -2.72 -5.95
N MET A 75 0.19 -3.76 -6.68
CA MET A 75 -0.90 -4.69 -6.32
C MET A 75 -0.73 -5.28 -4.92
N GLU A 76 0.49 -5.72 -4.57
CA GLU A 76 0.79 -6.32 -3.25
C GLU A 76 0.56 -5.38 -2.06
N ALA A 77 0.60 -4.06 -2.29
CA ALA A 77 0.41 -3.06 -1.25
C ALA A 77 -0.98 -2.42 -1.25
N LEU A 78 -1.82 -2.72 -2.25
CA LEU A 78 -3.08 -2.01 -2.46
C LEU A 78 -4.02 -2.14 -1.26
N GLY A 79 -4.09 -3.33 -0.65
CA GLY A 79 -4.88 -3.57 0.56
C GLY A 79 -4.39 -2.76 1.76
N ALA A 80 -3.07 -2.73 2.00
CA ALA A 80 -2.47 -1.95 3.08
C ALA A 80 -2.66 -0.45 2.87
N MET A 81 -2.52 0.05 1.63
CA MET A 81 -2.77 1.45 1.28
C MET A 81 -4.24 1.84 1.50
N ALA A 82 -5.19 0.98 1.09
CA ALA A 82 -6.62 1.21 1.29
C ALA A 82 -6.97 1.32 2.78
N HIS A 83 -6.45 0.38 3.58
CA HIS A 83 -6.69 0.39 5.03
C HIS A 83 -6.01 1.58 5.71
N TYR A 84 -4.74 1.87 5.38
CA TYR A 84 -4.02 3.03 5.88
C TYR A 84 -4.76 4.33 5.61
N LYS A 85 -5.36 4.49 4.43
CA LYS A 85 -6.15 5.69 4.09
C LYS A 85 -7.39 5.81 4.98
N ALA A 86 -8.09 4.72 5.25
CA ALA A 86 -9.25 4.72 6.14
C ALA A 86 -8.88 5.08 7.58
N GLU A 87 -7.78 4.53 8.10
CA GLU A 87 -7.28 4.87 9.43
C GLU A 87 -6.79 6.33 9.49
N LYS A 88 -6.05 6.80 8.47
CA LYS A 88 -5.56 8.19 8.40
C LYS A 88 -6.71 9.20 8.38
N MET A 89 -7.81 8.89 7.69
CA MET A 89 -9.00 9.75 7.64
C MET A 89 -9.76 9.80 8.97
N THR A 90 -9.78 8.70 9.71
CA THR A 90 -10.53 8.60 10.98
C THR A 90 -9.67 8.90 12.22
N GLN A 91 -8.35 9.01 12.05
CA GLN A 91 -7.35 9.27 13.11
C GLN A 91 -7.45 8.30 14.30
N ARG A 92 -7.94 7.08 14.06
CA ARG A 92 -8.12 6.04 15.06
C ARG A 92 -7.78 4.67 14.47
N PRO A 93 -7.30 3.73 15.30
CA PRO A 93 -7.02 2.38 14.84
C PRO A 93 -8.33 1.69 14.46
N ILE A 94 -8.34 0.98 13.33
CA ILE A 94 -9.49 0.19 12.88
C ILE A 94 -9.08 -1.29 12.85
N PRO A 95 -9.43 -2.10 13.87
CA PRO A 95 -9.05 -3.51 13.91
C PRO A 95 -9.63 -4.34 12.76
N VAL A 96 -10.78 -3.91 12.21
CA VAL A 96 -11.45 -4.56 11.09
C VAL A 96 -10.83 -4.12 9.76
N PRO A 97 -10.31 -5.03 8.93
CA PRO A 97 -9.72 -4.68 7.64
C PRO A 97 -10.68 -3.89 6.74
N LYS A 98 -10.16 -2.84 6.10
CA LYS A 98 -10.90 -1.97 5.17
C LYS A 98 -10.25 -2.04 3.80
N VAL A 99 -10.65 -3.04 3.02
CA VAL A 99 -10.05 -3.36 1.71
C VAL A 99 -10.97 -3.08 0.53
N ASN A 100 -12.20 -2.60 0.78
CA ASN A 100 -13.22 -2.42 -0.26
C ASN A 100 -12.72 -1.54 -1.41
N PHE A 101 -11.99 -0.47 -1.11
CA PHE A 101 -11.39 0.40 -2.13
C PHE A 101 -10.42 -0.36 -3.04
N ALA A 102 -9.58 -1.25 -2.47
CA ALA A 102 -8.66 -2.06 -3.25
C ALA A 102 -9.40 -3.00 -4.20
N VAL A 103 -10.43 -3.70 -3.72
CA VAL A 103 -11.24 -4.63 -4.52
C VAL A 103 -11.97 -3.88 -5.63
N GLN A 104 -12.57 -2.73 -5.31
CA GLN A 104 -13.26 -1.89 -6.27
C GLN A 104 -12.31 -1.43 -7.38
N THR A 105 -11.14 -0.87 -7.03
CA THR A 105 -10.17 -0.40 -8.02
C THR A 105 -9.67 -1.52 -8.94
N ILE A 106 -9.44 -2.72 -8.42
CA ILE A 106 -9.04 -3.88 -9.24
C ILE A 106 -10.16 -4.28 -10.20
N THR A 107 -11.40 -4.31 -9.71
CA THR A 107 -12.58 -4.67 -10.51
C THR A 107 -12.81 -3.66 -11.63
N GLU A 108 -12.80 -2.37 -11.30
CA GLU A 108 -12.95 -1.28 -12.26
C GLU A 108 -11.83 -1.30 -13.32
N TYR A 109 -10.59 -1.60 -12.92
CA TYR A 109 -9.48 -1.76 -13.86
C TYR A 109 -9.77 -2.87 -14.88
N MET A 110 -10.20 -4.04 -14.41
CA MET A 110 -10.48 -5.20 -15.28
C MET A 110 -11.66 -4.95 -16.24
N GLN A 111 -12.68 -4.19 -15.80
CA GLN A 111 -13.82 -3.80 -16.62
C GLN A 111 -13.51 -2.64 -17.58
N SER A 112 -12.38 -1.96 -17.39
CA SER A 112 -12.00 -0.83 -18.23
C SER A 112 -11.33 -1.28 -19.52
N THR A 113 -11.37 -0.43 -20.55
CA THR A 113 -10.60 -0.62 -21.79
C THR A 113 -9.09 -0.72 -21.57
N ARG A 114 -8.58 -0.33 -20.39
CA ARG A 114 -7.17 -0.44 -20.01
C ARG A 114 -6.72 -1.87 -19.77
N ALA A 115 -7.64 -2.79 -19.48
CA ALA A 115 -7.34 -4.21 -19.33
C ALA A 115 -6.94 -4.88 -20.67
N ARG A 116 -7.11 -4.17 -21.80
CA ARG A 116 -6.75 -4.62 -23.16
C ARG A 116 -7.23 -6.05 -23.42
N PRO A 117 -8.56 -6.27 -23.47
CA PRO A 117 -9.09 -7.61 -23.76
C PRO A 117 -8.55 -8.09 -25.10
N LEU A 118 -8.27 -9.39 -25.19
CA LEU A 118 -7.87 -9.97 -26.46
C LEU A 118 -8.99 -9.74 -27.48
N PRO A 119 -8.65 -9.25 -28.69
CA PRO A 119 -9.65 -9.12 -29.74
C PRO A 119 -10.25 -10.50 -30.03
N GLN A 120 -11.54 -10.53 -30.39
CA GLN A 120 -12.17 -11.78 -30.79
C GLN A 120 -11.42 -12.32 -32.00
N LEU A 121 -10.96 -13.58 -31.89
CA LEU A 121 -10.43 -14.30 -33.03
C LEU A 121 -11.55 -14.44 -34.07
N ASP A 122 -11.25 -14.18 -35.34
CA ASP A 122 -12.20 -14.43 -36.41
C ASP A 122 -12.33 -15.95 -36.58
N TYR A 123 -13.49 -16.48 -36.16
CA TYR A 123 -13.82 -17.90 -36.30
C TYR A 123 -14.60 -18.20 -37.58
N SER A 124 -14.65 -17.28 -38.55
CA SER A 124 -15.34 -17.46 -39.85
C SER A 124 -14.94 -18.76 -40.58
N GLY A 125 -13.70 -19.25 -40.39
CA GLY A 125 -13.21 -20.53 -40.93
C GLY A 125 -13.25 -21.74 -39.98
N SER A 126 -13.74 -21.59 -38.74
CA SER A 126 -13.69 -22.63 -37.70
C SER A 126 -15.06 -23.28 -37.47
N LYS A 127 -15.10 -24.63 -37.43
CA LYS A 127 -16.31 -25.39 -37.02
C LYS A 127 -16.64 -25.27 -35.52
N ARG A 128 -15.73 -24.71 -34.71
CA ARG A 128 -15.96 -24.45 -33.27
C ARG A 128 -16.33 -22.98 -33.08
N GLY A 129 -17.50 -22.74 -32.47
CA GLY A 129 -18.01 -21.39 -32.20
C GLY A 129 -17.10 -20.62 -31.25
N GLY A 130 -16.89 -19.33 -31.55
CA GLY A 130 -16.01 -18.47 -30.78
C GLY A 130 -16.46 -18.29 -29.33
N VAL A 131 -15.49 -18.12 -28.43
CA VAL A 131 -15.74 -17.82 -27.01
C VAL A 131 -16.49 -16.49 -26.92
N LYS A 132 -17.70 -16.50 -26.34
CA LYS A 132 -18.52 -15.30 -26.17
C LYS A 132 -17.79 -14.28 -25.28
N LYS A 133 -17.92 -13.00 -25.66
CA LYS A 133 -17.30 -11.79 -25.06
C LYS A 133 -16.93 -11.95 -23.57
N ALA A 134 -15.64 -11.78 -23.27
CA ALA A 134 -15.24 -11.26 -21.97
C ALA A 134 -15.65 -9.78 -21.94
N ILE A 135 -16.56 -9.45 -21.02
CA ILE A 135 -16.98 -8.07 -20.73
C ILE A 135 -15.79 -7.31 -20.16
#